data_AF-A0A8S0UH33-F1
#
_entry.id   AF-A0A8S0UH33-F1
#
_cell.length_a   1.000
_cell.length_b   1.000
_cell.length_c   1.000
_cell.angle_alpha   90.00
_cell.angle_beta   90.00
_cell.angle_gamma   90.00
#
_symmetry.space_group_name_H-M   'P 1'
#
loop_
_entity.id
_entity.type
_entity.pdbx_description
1 polymer ?
#
loop_
_entity_poly.entity_id
_entity_poly.type
_entity_poly.pdbx_seq_one_letter_code
_entity_poly.pdbx_strand_id
1 'polypeptide(L)'
;VVMLRNLSKESLNKQVDIQKSLLKKKLEKSGLDNISTKLNLDSNVEVQIRECIGQLNFIQTVWDTVLPRDVYCKTMGKLIHTMIKEIIAYLINTPDISSNVAQSLLIIFDMITNKVSLLLPEDVRNKMSKYVENWNKFLQLIKVFNSKSPRDIEDSWNNGRGALANEFKAQELKNLIKALIQTSERRNALLDKIN
;
A
#
# COMPACT_ATOMS: atom_id res chain seq x y z
N VAL A 1 -35.93 -8.01 -14.65
CA VAL A 1 -34.84 -7.00 -14.63
C VAL A 1 -34.15 -6.88 -13.27
N VAL A 2 -34.87 -6.78 -12.14
CA VAL A 2 -34.27 -6.71 -10.79
C VAL A 2 -33.48 -7.97 -10.41
N MET A 3 -34.04 -9.17 -10.70
CA MET A 3 -33.38 -10.45 -10.41
C MET A 3 -32.04 -10.61 -11.13
N LEU A 4 -31.98 -10.29 -12.44
CA LEU A 4 -30.73 -10.34 -13.21
C LEU A 4 -29.67 -9.36 -12.67
N ARG A 5 -30.07 -8.14 -12.32
CA ARG A 5 -29.14 -7.16 -11.71
C ARG A 5 -28.58 -7.64 -10.37
N ASN A 6 -29.42 -8.28 -9.54
CA ASN A 6 -28.99 -8.83 -8.26
C ASN A 6 -28.01 -9.99 -8.45
N LEU A 7 -28.31 -10.93 -9.36
CA LEU A 7 -27.41 -12.03 -9.71
C LEU A 7 -26.07 -11.53 -10.27
N SER A 8 -26.08 -10.54 -11.17
CA SER A 8 -24.85 -9.94 -11.70
C SER A 8 -24.02 -9.29 -10.58
N LYS A 9 -24.65 -8.56 -9.65
CA LYS A 9 -23.97 -7.94 -8.51
C LYS A 9 -23.35 -8.98 -7.58
N GLU A 10 -24.07 -10.05 -7.26
CA GLU A 10 -23.57 -11.14 -6.45
C GLU A 10 -22.39 -11.85 -7.12
N SER A 11 -22.49 -12.14 -8.42
CA SER A 11 -21.42 -12.79 -9.17
C SER A 11 -20.16 -11.93 -9.24
N LEU A 12 -20.32 -10.61 -9.45
CA LEU A 12 -19.19 -9.67 -9.41
C LEU A 12 -18.55 -9.61 -8.02
N ASN A 13 -19.35 -9.52 -6.95
CA ASN A 13 -18.83 -9.48 -5.58
C ASN A 13 -18.03 -10.75 -5.26
N LYS A 14 -18.58 -11.94 -5.59
CA LYS A 14 -17.87 -13.22 -5.44
C LYS A 14 -16.53 -13.19 -6.17
N GLN A 15 -16.52 -12.69 -7.42
CA GLN A 15 -15.29 -12.61 -8.18
C GLN A 15 -14.28 -11.64 -7.56
N VAL A 16 -14.73 -10.46 -7.09
CA VAL A 16 -13.86 -9.51 -6.37
C VAL A 16 -13.23 -10.17 -5.14
N ASP A 17 -14.00 -10.93 -4.36
CA ASP A 17 -13.48 -11.59 -3.16
C ASP A 17 -12.46 -12.70 -3.48
N ILE A 18 -12.68 -13.44 -4.57
CA ILE A 18 -11.68 -14.40 -5.10
C ILE A 18 -10.39 -13.66 -5.47
N GLN A 19 -10.47 -12.56 -6.23
CA GLN A 19 -9.29 -11.81 -6.65
C GLN A 19 -8.53 -11.22 -5.45
N LYS A 20 -9.23 -10.72 -4.44
CA LYS A 20 -8.63 -10.29 -3.17
C LYS A 20 -7.87 -11.42 -2.49
N SER A 21 -8.45 -12.62 -2.38
CA SER A 21 -7.78 -13.76 -1.75
C SER A 21 -6.51 -14.15 -2.50
N LEU A 22 -6.53 -14.11 -3.82
CA LEU A 22 -5.36 -14.42 -4.65
C LEU A 22 -4.23 -13.41 -4.46
N LEU A 23 -4.55 -12.10 -4.43
CA LEU A 23 -3.56 -11.05 -4.15
C LEU A 23 -2.92 -11.24 -2.76
N LYS A 24 -3.74 -11.51 -1.73
CA LYS A 24 -3.26 -11.79 -0.37
C LYS A 24 -2.32 -12.99 -0.34
N LYS A 25 -2.71 -14.11 -0.94
CA LYS A 25 -1.89 -15.34 -1.00
C LYS A 25 -0.55 -15.13 -1.69
N LYS A 26 -0.47 -14.29 -2.72
CA LYS A 26 0.80 -13.93 -3.37
C LYS A 26 1.69 -13.12 -2.44
N LEU A 27 1.13 -12.13 -1.75
CA LEU A 27 1.86 -11.32 -0.77
C LEU A 27 2.32 -12.13 0.45
N GLU A 28 1.49 -13.03 0.96
CA GLU A 28 1.87 -13.98 2.04
C GLU A 28 3.09 -14.83 1.62
N LYS A 29 3.18 -15.22 0.35
CA LYS A 29 4.31 -15.99 -0.19
C LYS A 29 5.53 -15.16 -0.56
N SER A 30 5.45 -13.83 -0.46
CA SER A 30 6.53 -12.95 -0.91
C SER A 30 7.70 -12.93 0.06
N GLY A 31 7.47 -13.27 1.34
CA GLY A 31 8.45 -13.11 2.41
C GLY A 31 8.52 -11.67 2.96
N LEU A 32 7.48 -10.85 2.75
CA LEU A 32 7.44 -9.49 3.33
C LEU A 32 7.43 -9.51 4.87
N ASP A 33 6.95 -10.59 5.47
CA ASP A 33 6.93 -10.84 6.91
C ASP A 33 8.32 -11.13 7.52
N ASN A 34 9.30 -11.52 6.70
CA ASN A 34 10.65 -11.89 7.15
C ASN A 34 11.75 -10.88 6.77
N ILE A 35 11.39 -9.69 6.31
CA ILE A 35 12.38 -8.69 5.88
C ILE A 35 13.26 -8.18 7.04
N SER A 36 12.79 -8.26 8.29
CA SER A 36 13.54 -7.79 9.47
C SER A 36 14.81 -8.58 9.74
N THR A 37 14.88 -9.83 9.27
CA THR A 37 16.06 -10.69 9.47
C THR A 37 17.06 -10.59 8.31
N LYS A 38 16.80 -9.74 7.31
CA LYS A 38 17.55 -9.70 6.05
C LYS A 38 18.35 -8.41 5.90
N LEU A 39 19.60 -8.55 5.47
CA LEU A 39 20.44 -7.41 5.10
C LEU A 39 20.00 -6.77 3.77
N ASN A 40 19.55 -7.58 2.82
CA ASN A 40 19.08 -7.15 1.50
C ASN A 40 17.69 -7.71 1.23
N LEU A 41 16.88 -7.00 0.46
CA LEU A 41 15.54 -7.46 0.12
C LEU A 41 15.63 -8.70 -0.78
N ASP A 42 14.84 -9.72 -0.44
CA ASP A 42 14.72 -10.93 -1.24
C ASP A 42 14.05 -10.62 -2.58
N SER A 43 14.62 -11.08 -3.70
CA SER A 43 14.07 -10.85 -5.03
C SER A 43 12.67 -11.43 -5.19
N ASN A 44 12.30 -12.45 -4.41
CA ASN A 44 10.96 -13.00 -4.42
C ASN A 44 9.89 -11.97 -3.99
N VAL A 45 10.24 -10.97 -3.15
CA VAL A 45 9.31 -9.90 -2.78
C VAL A 45 8.88 -9.12 -4.02
N GLU A 46 9.84 -8.71 -4.84
CA GLU A 46 9.58 -7.99 -6.09
C GLU A 46 8.79 -8.86 -7.07
N VAL A 47 9.18 -10.13 -7.22
CA VAL A 47 8.49 -11.09 -8.10
C VAL A 47 7.01 -11.21 -7.75
N GLN A 48 6.68 -11.46 -6.47
CA GLN A 48 5.28 -11.62 -6.06
C GLN A 48 4.48 -10.32 -6.21
N ILE A 49 5.09 -9.16 -6.00
CA ILE A 49 4.43 -7.86 -6.22
C ILE A 49 4.17 -7.63 -7.72
N ARG A 50 5.12 -7.98 -8.60
CA ARG A 50 4.92 -7.94 -10.06
C ARG A 50 3.79 -8.88 -10.48
N GLU A 51 3.69 -10.07 -9.87
CA GLU A 51 2.61 -11.03 -10.10
C GLU A 51 1.24 -10.50 -9.63
N CYS A 52 1.19 -9.74 -8.53
CA CYS A 52 -0.03 -9.04 -8.10
C CYS A 52 -0.44 -7.97 -9.12
N ILE A 53 0.50 -7.15 -9.58
CA ILE A 53 0.25 -6.13 -10.61
C ILE A 53 -0.17 -6.78 -11.94
N GLY A 54 0.47 -7.88 -12.35
CA GLY A 54 0.11 -8.65 -13.53
C GLY A 54 -1.33 -9.18 -13.46
N GLN A 55 -1.74 -9.68 -12.30
CA GLN A 55 -3.13 -10.09 -12.08
C GLN A 55 -4.11 -8.92 -12.17
N LEU A 56 -3.77 -7.75 -11.62
CA LEU A 56 -4.61 -6.56 -11.77
C LEU A 56 -4.73 -6.09 -13.24
N ASN A 57 -3.63 -6.15 -14.00
CA ASN A 57 -3.65 -5.87 -15.44
C ASN A 57 -4.54 -6.86 -16.19
N PHE A 58 -4.47 -8.15 -15.88
CA PHE A 58 -5.36 -9.14 -16.48
C PHE A 58 -6.83 -8.85 -16.16
N ILE A 59 -7.14 -8.45 -14.91
CA ILE A 59 -8.50 -8.07 -14.55
C ILE A 59 -8.96 -6.83 -15.32
N GLN A 60 -8.07 -5.85 -15.53
CA GLN A 60 -8.39 -4.66 -16.33
C GLN A 60 -8.85 -5.05 -17.75
N THR A 61 -8.15 -5.93 -18.45
CA THR A 61 -8.51 -6.30 -19.84
C THR A 61 -9.89 -6.95 -19.95
N VAL A 62 -10.31 -7.67 -18.91
CA VAL A 62 -11.61 -8.36 -18.87
C VAL A 62 -12.72 -7.45 -18.35
N TRP A 63 -12.47 -6.62 -17.34
CA TRP A 63 -13.53 -5.90 -16.64
C TRP A 63 -13.79 -4.50 -17.18
N ASP A 64 -12.80 -3.84 -17.77
CA ASP A 64 -12.98 -2.48 -18.32
C ASP A 64 -13.94 -2.49 -19.52
N THR A 65 -13.99 -3.58 -20.28
CA THR A 65 -14.86 -3.76 -21.44
C THR A 65 -16.29 -4.19 -21.09
N VAL A 66 -16.50 -4.74 -19.89
CA VAL A 66 -17.77 -5.35 -19.47
C VAL A 66 -18.51 -4.52 -18.42
N LEU A 67 -17.78 -3.90 -17.48
CA LEU A 67 -18.38 -3.17 -16.38
C LEU A 67 -18.66 -1.71 -16.77
N PRO A 68 -19.77 -1.13 -16.29
CA PRO A 68 -19.94 0.31 -16.34
C PRO A 68 -18.79 1.01 -15.63
N ARG A 69 -18.32 2.11 -16.21
CA ARG A 69 -17.12 2.85 -15.78
C ARG A 69 -16.99 3.09 -14.28
N ASP A 70 -18.05 3.58 -13.62
CA ASP A 70 -18.02 3.84 -12.18
C ASP A 70 -17.91 2.55 -11.35
N VAL A 71 -18.56 1.47 -11.81
CA VAL A 71 -18.48 0.15 -11.18
C VAL A 71 -17.05 -0.39 -11.32
N TYR A 72 -16.46 -0.30 -12.52
CA TYR A 72 -15.07 -0.68 -12.76
C TYR A 72 -14.10 0.07 -11.84
N CYS A 73 -14.18 1.41 -11.79
CA CYS A 73 -13.26 2.21 -10.99
C CYS A 73 -13.35 1.83 -9.51
N LYS A 74 -14.56 1.61 -8.99
CA LYS A 74 -14.79 1.18 -7.61
C LYS A 74 -14.29 -0.24 -7.35
N THR A 75 -14.49 -1.19 -8.26
CA THR A 75 -14.04 -2.57 -8.05
C THR A 75 -12.53 -2.71 -8.19
N MET A 76 -11.93 -2.12 -9.23
CA MET A 76 -10.48 -2.08 -9.41
C MET A 76 -9.81 -1.36 -8.24
N GLY A 77 -10.36 -0.21 -7.81
CA GLY A 77 -9.87 0.53 -6.64
C GLY A 77 -9.86 -0.30 -5.36
N LYS A 78 -10.88 -1.14 -5.11
CA LYS A 78 -10.91 -2.08 -3.98
C LYS A 78 -9.83 -3.16 -4.05
N LEU A 79 -9.52 -3.67 -5.23
CA LEU A 79 -8.46 -4.67 -5.42
C LEU A 79 -7.09 -4.07 -5.17
N ILE A 80 -6.85 -2.88 -5.73
CA ILE A 80 -5.64 -2.09 -5.48
C ILE A 80 -5.48 -1.79 -3.99
N HIS A 81 -6.53 -1.28 -3.34
CA HIS A 81 -6.54 -1.03 -1.91
C HIS A 81 -6.18 -2.29 -1.12
N THR A 82 -6.71 -3.45 -1.52
CA THR A 82 -6.42 -4.72 -0.83
C THR A 82 -4.92 -5.03 -0.88
N MET A 83 -4.29 -4.95 -2.05
CA MET A 83 -2.85 -5.16 -2.20
C MET A 83 -2.03 -4.18 -1.36
N ILE A 84 -2.33 -2.88 -1.46
CA ILE A 84 -1.61 -1.82 -0.75
C ILE A 84 -1.77 -1.96 0.77
N LYS A 85 -2.98 -2.29 1.24
CA LYS A 85 -3.29 -2.45 2.66
C LYS A 85 -2.45 -3.57 3.28
N GLU A 86 -2.31 -4.70 2.61
CA GLU A 86 -1.47 -5.81 3.09
C GLU A 86 0.01 -5.40 3.14
N ILE A 87 0.53 -4.74 2.09
CA ILE A 87 1.93 -4.25 2.07
C ILE A 87 2.18 -3.29 3.25
N ILE A 88 1.29 -2.31 3.46
CA ILE A 88 1.38 -1.37 4.59
C ILE A 88 1.38 -2.14 5.92
N ALA A 89 0.50 -3.14 6.07
CA ALA A 89 0.38 -3.92 7.30
C ALA A 89 1.66 -4.71 7.61
N TYR A 90 2.27 -5.36 6.61
CA TYR A 90 3.57 -6.03 6.82
C TYR A 90 4.61 -5.04 7.32
N LEU A 91 4.77 -3.90 6.63
CA LEU A 91 5.83 -2.93 6.94
C LEU A 91 5.68 -2.25 8.29
N ILE A 92 4.45 -1.93 8.72
CA ILE A 92 4.18 -1.36 10.05
C ILE A 92 4.51 -2.37 11.17
N ASN A 93 4.32 -3.66 10.91
CA ASN A 93 4.53 -4.72 11.90
C ASN A 93 5.95 -5.28 11.87
N THR A 94 6.78 -4.88 10.91
CA THR A 94 8.19 -5.25 10.85
C THR A 94 8.97 -4.50 11.94
N PRO A 95 9.71 -5.19 12.83
CA PRO A 95 10.39 -4.56 13.96
C PRO A 95 11.63 -3.74 13.57
N ASP A 96 12.36 -4.16 12.52
CA ASP A 96 13.58 -3.54 12.04
C ASP A 96 13.66 -3.66 10.51
N ILE A 97 14.14 -2.63 9.83
CA ILE A 97 14.31 -2.60 8.38
C ILE A 97 15.66 -1.98 8.08
N SER A 98 16.56 -2.77 7.49
CA SER A 98 17.89 -2.28 7.11
C SER A 98 17.79 -1.15 6.06
N SER A 99 18.78 -0.27 6.03
CA SER A 99 18.85 0.81 5.02
C SER A 99 18.80 0.26 3.59
N ASN A 100 19.45 -0.87 3.31
CA ASN A 100 19.44 -1.47 1.97
C ASN A 100 18.05 -1.99 1.61
N VAL A 101 17.37 -2.68 2.54
CA VAL A 101 16.00 -3.15 2.35
C VAL A 101 15.04 -1.97 2.12
N ALA A 102 15.18 -0.88 2.89
CA ALA A 102 14.37 0.32 2.71
C ALA A 102 14.54 0.94 1.32
N GLN A 103 15.78 1.02 0.82
CA GLN A 103 16.05 1.52 -0.54
C GLN A 103 15.48 0.60 -1.63
N SER A 104 15.61 -0.72 -1.49
CA SER A 104 14.98 -1.66 -2.43
C SER A 104 13.45 -1.55 -2.41
N LEU A 105 12.84 -1.38 -1.24
CA LEU A 105 11.40 -1.20 -1.10
C LEU A 105 10.92 0.10 -1.77
N LEU A 106 11.69 1.18 -1.71
CA LEU A 106 11.36 2.43 -2.41
C LEU A 106 11.27 2.25 -3.93
N ILE A 107 12.16 1.44 -4.53
CA ILE A 107 12.10 1.10 -5.96
C ILE A 107 10.82 0.33 -6.28
N ILE A 108 10.45 -0.62 -5.41
CA ILE A 108 9.21 -1.39 -5.55
C ILE A 108 7.99 -0.48 -5.38
N PHE A 109 8.00 0.47 -4.45
CA PHE A 109 6.90 1.40 -4.25
C PHE A 109 6.71 2.31 -5.45
N ASP A 110 7.79 2.82 -6.04
CA ASP A 110 7.72 3.58 -7.29
C ASP A 110 7.10 2.76 -8.43
N MET A 111 7.52 1.50 -8.58
CA MET A 111 6.90 0.58 -9.54
C MET A 111 5.39 0.41 -9.27
N ILE A 112 5.00 0.20 -8.00
CA ILE A 112 3.58 0.08 -7.63
C ILE A 112 2.84 1.35 -8.02
N THR A 113 3.31 2.54 -7.62
CA THR A 113 2.62 3.80 -7.90
C THR A 113 2.46 4.05 -9.39
N ASN A 114 3.50 3.76 -10.18
CA ASN A 114 3.52 3.99 -11.61
C ASN A 114 2.67 2.98 -12.39
N LYS A 115 2.63 1.71 -11.98
CA LYS A 115 1.87 0.68 -12.71
C LYS A 115 0.41 0.65 -12.31
N VAL A 116 0.11 0.79 -11.03
CA VAL A 116 -1.26 0.68 -10.51
C VAL A 116 -2.13 1.87 -10.92
N SER A 117 -1.56 3.07 -11.01
CA SER A 117 -2.30 4.25 -11.48
C SER A 117 -2.80 4.10 -12.92
N LEU A 118 -2.08 3.35 -13.77
CA LEU A 118 -2.48 3.09 -15.16
C LEU A 118 -3.69 2.15 -15.28
N LEU A 119 -4.01 1.42 -14.22
CA LEU A 119 -5.18 0.54 -14.15
C LEU A 119 -6.50 1.32 -14.05
N LEU A 120 -6.45 2.62 -13.80
CA LEU A 120 -7.63 3.48 -13.75
C LEU A 120 -7.65 4.45 -14.92
N PRO A 121 -8.85 4.87 -15.39
CA PRO A 121 -8.98 5.86 -16.45
C PRO A 121 -8.20 7.15 -16.14
N GLU A 122 -7.70 7.81 -17.18
CA GLU A 122 -6.77 8.94 -17.05
C GLU A 122 -7.28 10.08 -16.15
N ASP A 123 -8.55 10.46 -16.31
CA ASP A 123 -9.23 11.48 -15.49
C ASP A 123 -9.44 11.08 -14.03
N VAL A 124 -9.30 9.78 -13.71
CA VAL A 124 -9.34 9.22 -12.36
C VAL A 124 -7.94 9.14 -11.72
N ARG A 125 -6.86 9.14 -12.51
CA ARG A 125 -5.48 8.96 -11.99
C ARG A 125 -5.05 10.03 -10.99
N ASN A 126 -5.57 11.24 -11.12
CA ASN A 126 -5.31 12.33 -10.17
C ASN A 126 -6.23 12.29 -8.94
N LYS A 127 -7.15 11.32 -8.88
CA LYS A 127 -8.18 11.14 -7.84
C LYS A 127 -8.17 9.71 -7.28
N MET A 128 -7.01 9.06 -7.28
CA MET A 128 -6.83 7.68 -6.80
C MET A 128 -7.42 7.46 -5.41
N SER A 129 -7.22 8.42 -4.49
CA SER A 129 -7.74 8.37 -3.11
C SER A 129 -9.27 8.28 -3.01
N LYS A 130 -10.00 8.69 -4.06
CA LYS A 130 -11.47 8.52 -4.12
C LYS A 130 -11.88 7.05 -4.29
N TYR A 131 -11.04 6.23 -4.92
CA TYR A 131 -11.34 4.85 -5.27
C TYR A 131 -10.48 3.83 -4.51
N VAL A 132 -9.31 4.25 -4.04
CA VAL A 132 -8.32 3.45 -3.33
C VAL A 132 -8.12 4.05 -1.94
N GLU A 133 -8.81 3.50 -0.95
CA GLU A 133 -8.90 4.06 0.42
C GLU A 133 -7.52 4.26 1.09
N ASN A 134 -6.57 3.35 0.88
CA ASN A 134 -5.23 3.44 1.51
C ASN A 134 -4.19 4.15 0.62
N TRP A 135 -4.62 4.83 -0.45
CA TRP A 135 -3.69 5.44 -1.39
C TRP A 135 -2.85 6.54 -0.75
N ASN A 136 -3.49 7.48 -0.04
CA ASN A 136 -2.77 8.57 0.62
C ASN A 136 -1.85 8.04 1.72
N LYS A 137 -2.32 7.09 2.54
CA LYS A 137 -1.48 6.37 3.51
C LYS A 137 -0.25 5.74 2.86
N PHE A 138 -0.38 5.13 1.68
CA PHE A 138 0.75 4.58 0.94
C PHE A 138 1.73 5.66 0.48
N LEU A 139 1.24 6.79 -0.05
CA LEU A 139 2.09 7.91 -0.44
C LEU A 139 2.83 8.52 0.77
N GLN A 140 2.16 8.62 1.92
CA GLN A 140 2.79 9.08 3.15
C GLN A 140 3.80 8.06 3.70
N LEU A 141 3.54 6.76 3.57
CA LEU A 141 4.51 5.71 3.87
C LEU A 141 5.80 5.89 3.05
N ILE A 142 5.67 6.12 1.74
CA ILE A 142 6.80 6.36 0.84
C ILE A 142 7.62 7.58 1.30
N LYS A 143 6.96 8.64 1.79
CA LYS A 143 7.66 9.81 2.36
C LYS A 143 8.41 9.48 3.64
N VAL A 144 7.84 8.64 4.51
CA VAL A 144 8.53 8.16 5.72
C VAL A 144 9.77 7.34 5.35
N PHE A 145 9.66 6.43 4.39
CA PHE A 145 10.81 5.64 3.90
C PHE A 145 11.88 6.50 3.21
N ASN A 146 11.50 7.59 2.56
CA ASN A 146 12.41 8.55 1.93
C ASN A 146 12.98 9.61 2.88
N SER A 147 12.51 9.67 4.12
CA SER A 147 12.95 10.69 5.07
C SER A 147 14.43 10.49 5.41
N LYS A 148 15.19 11.60 5.39
CA LYS A 148 16.62 11.59 5.70
C LYS A 148 16.89 11.95 7.16
N SER A 149 15.88 12.44 7.87
CA SER A 149 15.99 12.96 9.23
C SER A 149 14.67 12.79 10.00
N PRO A 150 14.73 12.45 11.32
CA PRO A 150 13.56 12.48 12.20
C PRO A 150 12.73 13.78 12.11
N ARG A 151 13.37 14.91 11.79
CA ARG A 151 12.69 16.20 11.66
C ARG A 151 11.67 16.24 10.53
N ASP A 152 11.94 15.62 9.38
CA ASP A 152 10.99 15.63 8.25
C ASP A 152 9.68 14.92 8.63
N ILE A 153 9.80 13.87 9.45
CA ILE A 153 8.68 13.10 10.00
C ILE A 153 7.95 13.93 11.06
N GLU A 154 8.68 14.63 11.94
CA GLU A 154 8.10 15.54 12.94
C GLU A 154 7.24 16.62 12.26
N ASP A 155 7.79 17.30 11.26
CA ASP A 155 7.13 18.38 10.53
C ASP A 155 5.89 17.86 9.78
N SER A 156 5.95 16.65 9.24
CA SER A 156 4.81 16.00 8.57
C SER A 156 3.75 15.48 9.54
N TRP A 157 4.12 15.16 10.78
CA TRP A 157 3.19 14.81 11.87
C TRP A 157 2.50 16.05 12.44
N ASN A 158 3.23 17.16 12.59
CA ASN A 158 2.76 18.47 13.03
C ASN A 158 1.84 18.40 14.26
N ASN A 159 2.34 17.86 15.38
CA ASN A 159 1.59 17.70 16.63
C ASN A 159 0.20 17.05 16.46
N GLY A 160 0.10 16.02 15.60
CA GLY A 160 -1.14 15.31 15.34
C GLY A 160 -2.10 16.00 14.36
N ARG A 161 -1.67 17.07 13.68
CA ARG A 161 -2.50 17.85 12.72
C ARG A 161 -1.96 17.79 11.29
N GLY A 162 -0.83 17.12 11.08
CA GLY A 162 -0.16 17.04 9.80
C GLY A 162 -0.66 15.91 8.91
N ALA A 163 -0.08 15.81 7.71
CA ALA A 163 -0.47 14.81 6.72
C ALA A 163 -0.23 13.37 7.19
N LEU A 164 0.76 13.12 8.05
CA LEU A 164 0.97 11.79 8.64
C LEU A 164 -0.11 11.43 9.65
N ALA A 165 -0.54 12.39 10.48
CA ALA A 165 -1.56 12.17 11.50
C ALA A 165 -2.94 11.86 10.91
N ASN A 166 -3.22 12.38 9.71
CA ASN A 166 -4.45 12.06 8.98
C ASN A 166 -4.50 10.62 8.47
N GLU A 167 -3.36 9.97 8.26
CA GLU A 167 -3.27 8.66 7.60
C GLU A 167 -2.80 7.52 8.52
N PHE A 168 -2.05 7.86 9.59
CA PHE A 168 -1.48 6.90 10.53
C PHE A 168 -1.97 7.16 11.95
N LYS A 169 -2.23 6.07 12.66
CA LYS A 169 -2.30 6.13 14.12
C LYS A 169 -0.90 6.39 14.69
N ALA A 170 -0.83 7.09 15.81
CA ALA A 170 0.42 7.38 16.51
C ALA A 170 1.29 6.11 16.69
N GLN A 171 0.70 5.00 17.13
CA GLN A 171 1.42 3.75 17.32
C GLN A 171 1.97 3.14 16.02
N GLU A 172 1.23 3.22 14.92
CA GLU A 172 1.70 2.72 13.62
C GLU A 172 2.93 3.51 13.16
N LEU A 173 2.89 4.83 13.31
CA LEU A 173 4.01 5.69 12.95
C LEU A 173 5.23 5.45 13.87
N LYS A 174 5.01 5.27 15.18
CA LYS A 174 6.08 4.90 16.13
C LYS A 174 6.77 3.60 15.73
N ASN A 175 6.01 2.59 15.29
CA ASN A 175 6.59 1.32 14.84
C ASN A 175 7.48 1.53 13.61
N LEU A 176 6.99 2.27 12.61
CA LEU A 176 7.78 2.59 11.42
C LEU A 176 9.07 3.37 11.74
N ILE A 177 9.00 4.36 12.63
CA ILE A 177 10.17 5.13 13.07
C ILE A 177 11.19 4.21 13.74
N LYS A 178 10.74 3.32 14.63
CA LYS A 178 11.63 2.36 15.30
C LYS A 178 12.27 1.39 14.30
N ALA A 179 11.52 0.96 13.29
CA ALA A 179 12.00 0.02 12.29
C ALA A 179 13.00 0.65 11.31
N LEU A 180 12.82 1.93 10.95
CA LEU A 180 13.62 2.59 9.92
C LEU A 180 14.79 3.42 10.47
N ILE A 181 14.66 3.91 11.71
CA ILE A 181 15.63 4.85 12.30
C ILE A 181 16.33 4.21 13.49
N GLN A 182 17.65 4.13 13.40
CA GLN A 182 18.51 3.65 14.47
C GLN A 182 18.32 4.45 15.78
N THR A 183 18.56 3.77 16.90
CA THR A 183 18.42 4.36 18.23
C THR A 183 19.34 5.56 18.41
N SER A 184 18.74 6.71 18.74
CA SER A 184 19.43 7.96 19.01
C SER A 184 18.54 8.87 19.86
N GLU A 185 19.13 9.87 20.51
CA GLU A 185 18.39 10.89 21.28
C GLU A 185 17.36 11.61 20.40
N ARG A 186 17.73 11.96 19.17
CA ARG A 186 16.83 12.61 18.20
C ARG A 186 15.62 11.74 17.86
N ARG A 187 15.83 10.42 17.69
CA ARG A 187 14.72 9.49 17.44
C ARG A 187 13.80 9.41 18.67
N ASN A 188 14.36 9.30 19.87
CA ASN A 188 13.54 9.20 21.08
C ASN A 188 12.73 10.47 21.31
N ALA A 189 13.34 11.65 21.13
CA ALA A 189 12.63 12.93 21.20
C ALA A 189 11.49 13.04 20.17
N LEU A 190 11.66 12.51 18.96
CA LEU A 190 10.57 12.42 17.98
C LEU A 190 9.44 11.49 18.47
N LEU A 191 9.79 10.32 18.99
CA LEU A 191 8.81 9.33 19.48
C LEU A 191 7.96 9.89 20.62
N ASP A 192 8.52 10.75 21.47
CA ASP A 192 7.81 11.41 22.58
C ASP A 192 6.80 12.48 22.09
N LYS A 193 7.04 13.09 20.92
CA LYS A 193 6.14 14.09 20.32
C LYS A 193 4.96 13.47 19.56
N ILE A 194 5.05 12.18 19.23
CA ILE A 194 3.97 11.45 18.57
C ILE A 194 3.09 10.88 19.67
N ASN A 195 1.91 11.47 19.91
CA ASN A 195 0.95 11.01 20.92
C ASN A 195 -0.32 10.46 20.28
#